data_AF-A0A4S2IW34-F1
#
_entry.id   AF-A0A4S2IW34-F1
#
_cell.length_a   1.000
_cell.length_b   1.000
_cell.length_c   1.000
_cell.angle_alpha   90.00
_cell.angle_beta   90.00
_cell.angle_gamma   90.00
#
_symmetry.space_group_name_H-M   'P 1'
#
loop_
_entity.id
_entity.type
_entity.pdbx_description
1 polymer ?
#
loop_
_entity_poly.entity_id
_entity_poly.type
_entity_poly.pdbx_seq_one_letter_code
_entity_poly.pdbx_strand_id
1 'polypeptide(L)'
;MSKLGAARWVAVALAGCGVGIGAAWSVPALADQPSARAPQYRLVIGEFGTQARAYCPSGYTVTGGGFSGTAPATNSVPLGDLSGWYAQSSEGVRTWAVCVSGG
;
A
#
# COMPACT_ATOMS: atom_id res chain seq x y z
N MET A 1 11.60 -10.92 30.32
CA MET A 1 10.46 -11.75 29.90
C MET A 1 9.50 -10.86 29.11
N SER A 2 9.48 -10.95 27.79
CA SER A 2 8.59 -10.13 26.95
C SER A 2 7.71 -11.04 26.09
N LYS A 3 6.43 -11.14 26.47
CA LYS A 3 5.35 -11.68 25.64
C LYS A 3 4.56 -10.50 25.10
N LEU A 4 4.57 -10.29 23.79
CA LEU A 4 3.57 -9.47 23.10
C LEU A 4 3.19 -10.13 21.75
N GLY A 5 1.93 -10.56 21.71
CA GLY A 5 1.04 -10.93 20.61
C GLY A 5 1.58 -11.25 19.21
N ALA A 6 1.32 -12.47 18.75
CA ALA A 6 1.36 -12.83 17.33
C ALA A 6 0.26 -12.09 16.55
N ALA A 7 0.65 -11.17 15.67
CA ALA A 7 -0.25 -10.55 14.71
C ALA A 7 -0.57 -11.57 13.60
N ARG A 8 -1.82 -12.08 13.57
CA ARG A 8 -2.36 -12.82 12.43
C ARG A 8 -2.85 -11.83 11.38
N TRP A 9 -2.24 -11.84 10.21
CA TRP A 9 -2.73 -11.12 9.04
C TRP A 9 -3.71 -12.01 8.27
N VAL A 10 -4.92 -11.50 8.01
CA VAL A 10 -5.89 -12.10 7.08
C VAL A 10 -5.79 -11.30 5.79
N ALA A 11 -5.22 -11.91 4.74
CA ALA A 11 -5.24 -11.32 3.40
C ALA A 11 -6.58 -11.66 2.74
N VAL A 12 -7.49 -10.68 2.71
CA VAL A 12 -8.69 -10.74 1.86
C VAL A 12 -8.24 -10.34 0.45
N ALA A 13 -7.89 -11.32 -0.36
CA ALA A 13 -7.77 -11.13 -1.80
C ALA A 13 -9.17 -11.30 -2.40
N LEU A 14 -9.81 -10.20 -2.76
CA LEU A 14 -11.01 -10.22 -3.60
C LEU A 14 -10.67 -9.61 -4.96
N ALA A 15 -10.10 -10.46 -5.81
CA ALA A 15 -10.24 -10.32 -7.25
C ALA A 15 -11.26 -11.37 -7.71
N GLY A 16 -12.34 -10.91 -8.34
CA GLY A 16 -13.18 -11.74 -9.20
C GLY A 16 -14.41 -12.35 -8.53
N CYS A 17 -15.56 -11.99 -9.10
CA CYS A 17 -16.85 -12.67 -8.95
C CYS A 17 -16.71 -14.20 -9.06
N GLY A 18 -17.42 -14.95 -8.21
CA GLY A 18 -17.51 -16.40 -8.33
C GLY A 18 -18.18 -17.08 -7.15
N VAL A 19 -19.51 -17.11 -7.17
CA VAL A 19 -20.36 -18.02 -6.37
C VAL A 19 -19.91 -19.48 -6.57
N GLY A 20 -19.80 -20.27 -5.50
CA GLY A 20 -19.57 -21.71 -5.67
C GLY A 20 -19.27 -22.49 -4.41
N ILE A 21 -20.15 -23.44 -4.10
CA ILE A 21 -20.14 -24.31 -2.94
C ILE A 21 -19.16 -25.47 -3.17
N GLY A 22 -18.40 -25.83 -2.13
CA GLY A 22 -17.80 -27.15 -1.87
C GLY A 22 -17.27 -27.99 -3.04
N ALA A 23 -15.95 -28.10 -3.13
CA ALA A 23 -15.27 -29.38 -3.38
C ALA A 23 -13.78 -29.21 -3.13
N ALA A 24 -13.21 -30.13 -2.36
CA ALA A 24 -11.77 -30.29 -2.22
C ALA A 24 -11.19 -30.73 -3.58
N TRP A 25 -10.47 -29.84 -4.24
CA TRP A 25 -9.60 -30.20 -5.35
C TRP A 25 -8.18 -29.96 -4.88
N SER A 26 -7.43 -31.06 -4.89
CA SER A 26 -6.02 -31.19 -4.54
C SER A 26 -5.26 -29.90 -4.81
N VAL A 27 -4.90 -29.19 -3.74
CA VAL A 27 -3.91 -28.13 -3.84
C VAL A 27 -2.65 -28.85 -4.35
N PRO A 28 -2.15 -28.60 -5.58
CA PRO A 28 -0.82 -29.07 -5.90
C PRO A 28 0.05 -28.50 -4.78
N ALA A 29 0.94 -29.31 -4.22
CA ALA A 29 1.93 -28.86 -3.26
C ALA A 29 2.68 -27.68 -3.89
N LEU A 30 2.14 -26.48 -3.71
CA LEU A 30 2.71 -25.24 -4.17
C LEU A 30 3.72 -24.91 -3.11
N ALA A 31 4.85 -25.58 -3.28
CA ALA A 31 6.13 -25.29 -2.71
C ALA A 31 6.06 -24.79 -1.27
N ASP A 32 6.51 -25.68 -0.39
CA ASP A 32 7.29 -25.35 0.79
C ASP A 32 8.56 -24.55 0.42
N GLN A 33 8.40 -23.44 -0.32
CA GLN A 33 9.37 -22.38 -0.41
C GLN A 33 8.89 -21.31 0.57
N PRO A 34 9.51 -21.16 1.76
CA PRO A 34 9.42 -19.89 2.45
C PRO A 34 9.88 -18.84 1.44
N SER A 35 8.94 -18.06 0.93
CA SER A 35 9.19 -17.04 -0.09
C SER A 35 10.39 -16.23 0.37
N ALA A 36 11.53 -16.40 -0.30
CA ALA A 36 12.65 -15.52 -0.14
C ALA A 36 12.15 -14.12 -0.57
N ARG A 37 11.78 -13.31 0.43
CA ARG A 37 11.14 -11.99 0.37
C ARG A 37 9.72 -11.93 -0.21
N ALA A 38 8.72 -12.08 0.67
CA ALA A 38 7.45 -11.38 0.44
C ALA A 38 7.70 -9.86 0.34
N PRO A 39 7.05 -9.13 -0.58
CA PRO A 39 7.23 -7.68 -0.71
C PRO A 39 6.84 -6.97 0.58
N GLN A 40 7.70 -6.10 1.10
CA GLN A 40 7.39 -5.28 2.27
C GLN A 40 6.60 -4.05 1.82
N TYR A 41 5.42 -3.86 2.40
CA TYR A 41 4.62 -2.66 2.19
C TYR A 41 4.92 -1.62 3.27
N ARG A 42 4.90 -0.34 2.90
CA ARG A 42 5.04 0.79 3.82
C ARG A 42 4.11 1.92 3.41
N LEU A 43 3.33 2.43 4.36
CA LEU A 43 2.58 3.66 4.19
C LEU A 43 3.44 4.84 4.65
N VAL A 44 3.60 5.84 3.80
CA VAL A 44 4.27 7.10 4.14
C VAL A 44 3.27 8.23 4.08
N ILE A 45 3.27 9.09 5.09
CA ILE A 45 2.37 10.25 5.18
C ILE A 45 3.22 11.51 5.03
N GLY A 46 2.79 12.38 4.12
CA GLY A 46 3.40 13.68 3.87
C GLY A 46 2.96 14.73 4.88
N GLU A 47 3.65 15.86 4.85
CA GLU A 47 3.27 17.05 5.61
C GLU A 47 1.96 17.66 5.08
N PHE A 48 1.27 18.40 5.93
CA PHE A 48 0.04 19.09 5.56
C PHE A 48 0.37 20.45 4.94
N GLY A 49 -0.27 20.78 3.82
CA GLY A 49 -0.13 22.07 3.15
C GLY A 49 -0.99 22.14 1.90
N THR A 50 -0.99 23.29 1.23
CA THR A 50 -1.69 23.44 -0.06
C THR A 50 -1.03 22.61 -1.17
N GLN A 51 0.24 22.25 -1.01
CA GLN A 51 0.97 21.28 -1.80
C GLN A 51 1.65 20.30 -0.85
N ALA A 52 1.28 19.03 -0.93
CA ALA A 52 1.78 17.99 -0.04
C ALA A 52 2.47 16.87 -0.83
N ARG A 53 3.57 16.35 -0.28
CA ARG A 53 4.34 15.25 -0.86
C ARG A 53 4.62 14.16 0.17
N ALA A 54 4.44 12.91 -0.22
CA ALA A 54 4.82 11.73 0.56
C ALA A 54 5.83 10.93 -0.26
N TYR A 55 7.06 10.81 0.24
CA TYR A 55 8.13 10.10 -0.45
C TYR A 55 8.33 8.71 0.14
N CYS A 56 8.34 7.70 -0.71
CA CYS A 56 8.79 6.37 -0.35
C CYS A 56 10.28 6.39 0.00
N PRO A 57 10.73 5.59 0.97
CA PRO A 57 12.15 5.44 1.25
C PRO A 57 12.88 4.86 0.04
N SER A 58 14.20 5.06 -0.02
CA SER A 58 15.04 4.41 -1.01
C SER A 58 14.87 2.89 -0.99
N GLY A 59 14.84 2.27 -2.17
CA GLY A 59 14.57 0.84 -2.33
C GLY A 59 13.09 0.44 -2.32
N TYR A 60 12.17 1.40 -2.20
CA TYR A 60 10.74 1.19 -2.37
C TYR A 60 10.22 1.91 -3.61
N THR A 61 9.21 1.33 -4.26
CA THR A 61 8.48 1.92 -5.39
C THR A 61 7.07 2.29 -4.96
N VAL A 62 6.55 3.42 -5.43
CA VAL A 62 5.14 3.79 -5.26
C VAL A 62 4.25 2.86 -6.07
N THR A 63 3.27 2.26 -5.39
CA THR A 63 2.21 1.44 -6.00
C THR A 63 0.83 2.06 -5.86
N GLY A 64 0.72 3.10 -5.03
CA GLY A 64 -0.51 3.86 -4.86
C GLY A 64 -0.31 5.03 -3.91
N GLY A 65 -1.35 5.81 -3.74
CA GLY A 65 -1.34 6.96 -2.86
C GLY A 65 -2.70 7.62 -2.83
N GLY A 66 -2.78 8.73 -2.09
CA GLY A 66 -4.00 9.50 -2.00
C GLY A 66 -3.81 10.72 -1.11
N PHE A 67 -4.94 11.34 -0.77
CA PHE A 67 -4.96 12.53 0.06
C PHE A 67 -6.11 12.49 1.06
N SER A 68 -5.99 13.36 2.05
CA SER A 68 -7.05 13.74 2.98
C SER A 68 -6.90 15.24 3.23
N GLY A 69 -7.98 15.99 3.31
CA GLY A 69 -7.91 17.44 3.45
C GLY A 69 -9.25 18.04 3.79
N THR A 70 -9.24 19.35 4.07
CA THR A 70 -10.46 20.14 4.30
C THR A 70 -11.22 20.42 3.00
N ALA A 71 -10.51 20.40 1.86
CA ALA A 71 -11.08 20.51 0.53
C ALA A 71 -10.56 19.39 -0.39
N PRO A 72 -11.29 19.05 -1.46
CA PRO A 72 -10.80 18.09 -2.46
C PRO A 72 -9.47 18.56 -3.06
N ALA A 73 -8.63 17.60 -3.43
CA ALA A 73 -7.41 17.90 -4.16
C ALA A 73 -7.74 18.23 -5.62
N THR A 74 -7.19 19.33 -6.13
CA THR A 74 -7.24 19.68 -7.56
C THR A 74 -6.25 18.86 -8.38
N ASN A 75 -5.23 18.29 -7.72
CA ASN A 75 -4.29 17.36 -8.32
C ASN A 75 -3.93 16.28 -7.31
N SER A 76 -3.95 15.00 -7.71
CA SER A 76 -3.48 13.89 -6.89
C SER A 76 -2.94 12.77 -7.78
N VAL A 77 -1.61 12.64 -7.82
CA VAL A 77 -0.90 11.80 -8.79
C VAL A 77 0.37 11.23 -8.18
N PRO A 78 0.89 10.09 -8.67
CA PRO A 78 2.25 9.70 -8.36
C PRO A 78 3.23 10.75 -8.89
N LEU A 79 4.36 10.90 -8.21
CA LEU A 79 5.48 11.68 -8.73
C LEU A 79 6.01 11.04 -10.03
N GLY A 80 6.55 11.83 -10.94
CA GLY A 80 6.97 11.36 -12.27
C GLY A 80 8.06 10.28 -12.24
N ASP A 81 8.82 10.20 -11.15
CA ASP A 81 9.85 9.18 -10.90
C ASP A 81 9.35 7.99 -10.06
N LEU A 82 8.05 7.94 -9.75
CA LEU A 82 7.41 6.94 -8.88
C LEU A 82 8.05 6.84 -7.48
N SER A 83 8.73 7.89 -7.03
CA SER A 83 9.34 7.95 -5.69
C SER A 83 8.34 8.32 -4.60
N GLY A 84 7.18 8.87 -4.96
CA GLY A 84 6.21 9.36 -4.00
C GLY A 84 4.85 9.69 -4.59
N TRP A 85 3.99 10.25 -3.76
CA TRP A 85 2.67 10.76 -4.15
C TRP A 85 2.58 12.26 -3.88
N TYR A 86 2.00 12.99 -4.82
CA TYR A 86 1.75 14.42 -4.73
C TYR A 86 0.25 14.69 -4.63
N ALA A 87 -0.12 15.64 -3.79
CA ALA A 87 -1.48 16.19 -3.77
C ALA A 87 -1.44 17.70 -3.64
N GLN A 88 -2.41 18.37 -4.27
CA GLN A 88 -2.58 19.82 -4.21
C GLN A 88 -4.03 20.18 -3.93
N SER A 89 -4.26 21.18 -3.08
CA SER A 89 -5.60 21.73 -2.80
C SER A 89 -5.52 23.22 -2.49
N SER A 90 -6.63 23.92 -2.67
CA SER A 90 -6.77 25.35 -2.35
C SER A 90 -6.74 25.65 -0.86
N GLU A 91 -7.21 24.72 -0.01
CA GLU A 91 -7.41 24.97 1.43
C GLU A 91 -6.46 24.17 2.32
N GLY A 92 -5.81 23.14 1.76
CA GLY A 92 -4.85 22.31 2.48
C GLY A 92 -5.18 20.84 2.41
N VAL A 93 -4.14 20.04 2.16
CA VAL A 93 -4.19 18.59 2.06
C VAL A 93 -3.01 17.98 2.80
N ARG A 94 -3.23 16.76 3.27
CA ARG A 94 -2.22 15.80 3.65
C ARG A 94 -2.23 14.69 2.62
N THR A 95 -1.07 14.32 2.12
CA THR A 95 -0.92 13.25 1.13
C THR A 95 -0.34 11.99 1.76
N TRP A 96 -0.54 10.83 1.15
CA TRP A 96 0.10 9.58 1.53
C TRP A 96 0.49 8.76 0.32
N ALA A 97 1.50 7.90 0.48
CA ALA A 97 2.01 7.00 -0.54
C ALA A 97 2.10 5.57 0.02
N VAL A 98 1.71 4.58 -0.79
CA VAL A 98 1.90 3.15 -0.53
C VAL A 98 3.12 2.68 -1.30
N CYS A 99 4.13 2.30 -0.53
CA CYS A 99 5.45 1.95 -0.98
C CYS A 99 5.63 0.44 -0.89
N VAL A 100 6.18 -0.18 -1.92
CA VAL A 100 6.51 -1.61 -1.92
C VAL A 100 8.00 -1.78 -2.16
N SER A 101 8.69 -2.54 -1.30
CA SER A 101 10.08 -2.89 -1.51
C SER A 101 10.18 -3.89 -2.68
N GLY A 102 11.01 -3.60 -3.68
CA GLY A 102 11.34 -4.59 -4.71
C GLY A 102 11.94 -5.83 -4.06
N GLY A 103 11.36 -7.00 -4.36
CA GLY A 103 11.87 -8.31 -3.95
C GLY A 103 13.26 -8.55 -4.51
#